data_AF-Q7NF87-F1
#
_entry.id   AF-Q7NF87-F1
#
_cell.length_a   1.000
_cell.length_b   1.000
_cell.length_c   1.000
_cell.angle_alpha   90.00
_cell.angle_beta   90.00
_cell.angle_gamma   90.00
#
_symmetry.space_group_name_H-M   'P 1'
#
loop_
_entity.id
_entity.type
_entity.pdbx_description
1 polymer ?
#
loop_
_entity_poly.entity_id
_entity_poly.type
_entity_poly.pdbx_seq_one_letter_code
_entity_poly.pdbx_strand_id
1 'polypeptide(L)'
;MIQPIDIKNTGLGFCLLVLAAALPALAEPPARSTVAKSSPSAPLLVRYKLSGGRCQDGPCQSTYLIDRSGHIQFTDRSGKTVEKSMSQADLAALLEQINAADYPQIRSNRTDGECPSASDGQDASYTFYTNQGSQSISNCAIKIDPASAPFARLQEILSRYLPEAQ
;
A
#
# COMPACT_ATOMS: atom_id res chain seq x y z
N MET A 1 33.43 -33.95 9.13
CA MET A 1 33.60 -33.64 10.57
C MET A 1 32.87 -32.33 10.84
N ILE A 2 31.71 -32.41 11.49
CA ILE A 2 30.84 -31.26 11.77
C ILE A 2 30.92 -31.04 13.29
N GLN A 3 31.40 -29.86 13.69
CA GLN A 3 31.41 -29.44 15.10
C GLN A 3 30.11 -28.67 15.39
N PRO A 4 29.38 -28.96 16.49
CA PRO A 4 28.25 -28.16 16.92
C PRO A 4 28.72 -26.92 17.69
N ILE A 5 28.12 -25.76 17.39
CA ILE A 5 28.30 -24.53 18.18
C ILE A 5 27.08 -24.39 19.09
N ASP A 6 27.34 -24.50 20.39
CA ASP A 6 26.41 -24.23 21.50
C ASP A 6 26.53 -22.74 21.87
N ILE A 7 25.44 -21.98 21.81
CA ILE A 7 25.38 -20.58 22.26
C ILE A 7 24.29 -20.47 23.34
N LYS A 8 24.73 -20.61 24.60
CA LYS A 8 24.06 -20.12 25.80
C LYS A 8 24.64 -18.76 26.18
N ASN A 9 23.82 -17.71 26.25
CA ASN A 9 23.72 -16.78 27.40
C ASN A 9 22.77 -15.62 27.05
N THR A 10 21.67 -15.41 27.78
CA THR A 10 21.56 -14.80 29.13
C THR A 10 21.83 -13.30 29.11
N GLY A 11 20.77 -12.53 29.36
CA GLY A 11 20.84 -11.08 29.51
C GLY A 11 19.49 -10.46 29.89
N LEU A 12 18.91 -10.90 31.01
CA LEU A 12 17.84 -10.18 31.70
C LEU A 12 18.43 -8.87 32.25
N GLY A 13 18.03 -7.73 31.69
CA GLY A 13 18.44 -6.39 32.12
C GLY A 13 17.24 -5.58 32.58
N PHE A 14 16.92 -5.72 33.86
CA PHE A 14 15.89 -4.98 34.61
C PHE A 14 16.43 -3.56 34.93
N CYS A 15 15.76 -2.48 34.52
CA CYS A 15 16.07 -1.10 34.93
C CYS A 15 14.95 -0.17 34.44
N LEU A 16 14.39 0.80 35.15
CA LEU A 16 14.34 1.20 36.56
C LEU A 16 13.18 2.22 36.57
N LEU A 17 12.32 2.19 37.59
CA LEU A 17 11.24 3.16 37.78
C LEU A 17 11.78 4.59 37.93
N VAL A 18 11.13 5.56 37.28
CA VAL A 18 11.21 6.97 37.68
C VAL A 18 9.78 7.51 37.87
N LEU A 19 9.45 7.79 39.13
CA LEU A 19 8.36 8.65 39.56
C LEU A 19 8.75 10.12 39.28
N ALA A 20 7.84 10.94 38.72
CA ALA A 20 7.82 12.38 38.99
C ALA A 20 6.49 13.07 38.64
N ALA A 21 5.88 13.63 39.69
CA ALA A 21 5.12 14.89 39.79
C ALA A 21 3.84 15.11 38.95
N ALA A 22 2.71 15.11 39.67
CA ALA A 22 1.42 15.63 39.21
C ALA A 22 1.34 17.16 39.37
N LEU A 23 0.95 17.86 38.30
CA LEU A 23 0.55 19.27 38.27
C LEU A 23 -0.94 19.36 37.94
N PRO A 24 -1.78 20.07 38.72
CA PRO A 24 -3.17 20.32 38.36
C PRO A 24 -3.24 21.58 37.47
N ALA A 25 -3.25 21.39 36.16
CA ALA A 25 -3.50 22.48 35.20
C ALA A 25 -5.01 22.65 34.99
N LEU A 26 -5.47 23.90 35.02
CA LEU A 26 -6.85 24.35 34.87
C LEU A 26 -7.53 23.73 33.64
N ALA A 27 -8.71 23.16 33.87
CA ALA A 27 -9.56 22.60 32.83
C ALA A 27 -10.37 23.72 32.14
N GLU A 28 -9.95 24.09 30.92
CA GLU A 28 -10.82 24.79 29.98
C GLU A 28 -11.86 23.80 29.41
N PRO A 29 -13.15 24.18 29.32
CA PRO A 29 -14.15 23.35 28.68
C PRO A 29 -13.85 23.25 27.17
N PRO A 30 -13.60 22.05 26.61
CA PRO A 30 -13.30 21.91 25.20
C PRO A 30 -14.53 22.31 24.38
N ALA A 31 -14.35 23.27 23.48
CA ALA A 31 -15.29 23.60 22.44
C ALA A 31 -15.68 22.30 21.70
N ARG A 32 -16.94 21.91 21.82
CA ARG A 32 -17.49 20.68 21.25
C ARG A 32 -17.51 20.82 19.72
N SER A 33 -16.38 20.54 19.09
CA SER A 33 -16.27 20.39 17.64
C SER A 33 -17.25 19.31 17.21
N THR A 34 -18.27 19.69 16.45
CA THR A 34 -19.09 18.76 15.68
C THR A 34 -18.20 18.13 14.62
N VAL A 35 -17.52 17.04 15.00
CA VAL A 35 -16.78 16.19 14.08
C VAL A 35 -17.78 15.68 13.06
N ALA A 36 -17.68 16.18 11.83
CA ALA A 36 -18.44 15.67 10.70
C ALA A 36 -18.27 14.15 10.69
N LYS A 37 -19.37 13.43 10.84
CA LYS A 37 -19.42 11.98 10.86
C LYS A 37 -19.08 11.51 9.45
N SER A 38 -17.79 11.37 9.17
CA SER A 38 -17.30 10.72 7.95
C SER A 38 -17.91 9.32 7.92
N SER A 39 -18.77 9.08 6.93
CA SER A 39 -19.32 7.75 6.70
C SER A 39 -18.14 6.79 6.59
N PRO A 40 -18.17 5.61 7.25
CA PRO A 40 -17.06 4.68 7.18
C PRO A 40 -16.84 4.29 5.72
N SER A 41 -15.70 4.70 5.15
CA SER A 41 -15.29 4.26 3.82
C SER A 41 -15.18 2.73 3.85
N ALA A 42 -15.65 2.06 2.80
CA ALA A 42 -15.53 0.61 2.73
C ALA A 42 -14.05 0.19 2.87
N PRO A 43 -13.75 -1.02 3.38
CA PRO A 43 -12.37 -1.47 3.53
C PRO A 43 -11.65 -1.48 2.18
N LEU A 44 -10.38 -1.07 2.16
CA LEU A 44 -9.55 -1.10 0.95
C LEU A 44 -9.37 -2.52 0.42
N LEU A 45 -9.34 -2.63 -0.91
CA LEU A 45 -9.04 -3.85 -1.64
C LEU A 45 -7.66 -3.75 -2.31
N VAL A 46 -7.38 -2.62 -2.96
CA VAL A 46 -6.10 -2.34 -3.62
C VAL A 46 -5.62 -0.94 -3.27
N ARG A 47 -4.31 -0.82 -3.02
CA ARG A 47 -3.57 0.43 -3.17
C ARG A 47 -2.48 0.21 -4.20
N TYR A 48 -2.49 1.00 -5.26
CA TYR A 48 -1.44 1.02 -6.26
C TYR A 48 -0.85 2.43 -6.32
N LYS A 49 0.46 2.54 -6.18
CA LYS A 49 1.19 3.80 -6.20
C LYS A 49 2.30 3.73 -7.23
N LEU A 50 2.32 4.72 -8.11
CA LEU A 50 3.46 5.01 -8.97
C LEU A 50 4.23 6.17 -8.37
N SER A 51 5.56 6.10 -8.35
CA SER A 51 6.43 7.19 -7.91
C SER A 51 7.68 7.31 -8.76
N GLY A 52 8.29 8.48 -8.78
CA GLY A 52 9.50 8.74 -9.57
C GLY A 52 9.19 9.11 -11.02
N GLY A 53 10.22 9.00 -11.88
CA GLY A 53 10.24 9.64 -13.19
C GLY A 53 10.54 11.14 -13.12
N ARG A 54 10.57 11.78 -14.30
CA ARG A 54 10.73 13.24 -14.42
C ARG A 54 9.36 13.90 -14.45
N CYS A 55 9.08 14.78 -13.50
CA CYS A 55 7.92 15.68 -13.54
C CYS A 55 8.41 17.11 -13.67
N GLN A 56 7.75 17.89 -14.54
CA GLN A 56 8.04 19.32 -14.65
C GLN A 56 7.66 20.06 -13.37
N ASP A 57 6.48 19.76 -12.81
CA ASP A 57 5.96 20.37 -11.59
C ASP A 57 5.16 19.35 -10.75
N GLY A 58 5.17 19.52 -9.42
CA GLY A 58 4.39 18.72 -8.47
C GLY A 58 5.05 17.40 -8.00
N PRO A 59 4.40 16.67 -7.06
CA PRO A 59 4.89 15.37 -6.63
C PRO A 59 4.88 14.37 -7.79
N CYS A 60 6.01 13.72 -8.06
CA CYS A 60 6.10 12.58 -8.97
C CYS A 60 5.49 11.33 -8.36
N GLN A 61 4.20 11.40 -8.05
CA GLN A 61 3.45 10.28 -7.51
C GLN A 61 2.02 10.30 -8.06
N SER A 62 1.52 9.13 -8.44
CA SER A 62 0.09 8.91 -8.58
C SER A 62 -0.36 7.75 -7.70
N THR A 63 -1.60 7.81 -7.22
CA THR A 63 -2.15 6.80 -6.30
C THR A 63 -3.53 6.38 -6.76
N TYR A 64 -3.74 5.08 -6.80
CA TYR A 64 -5.00 4.42 -7.09
C TYR A 64 -5.43 3.66 -5.84
N LEU A 65 -6.63 3.96 -5.35
CA LEU A 65 -7.26 3.26 -4.26
C LEU A 65 -8.55 2.63 -4.79
N ILE A 66 -8.70 1.33 -4.54
CA ILE A 66 -9.92 0.59 -4.86
C ILE A 66 -10.42 -0.01 -3.56
N ASP A 67 -11.66 0.25 -3.20
CA ASP A 67 -12.28 -0.34 -2.02
C ASP A 67 -13.15 -1.58 -2.36
N ARG A 68 -13.63 -2.26 -1.32
CA ARG A 68 -14.49 -3.44 -1.45
C ARG A 68 -15.92 -3.15 -1.90
N SER A 69 -16.30 -1.88 -2.08
CA SER A 69 -17.56 -1.47 -2.71
C SER A 69 -17.39 -1.22 -4.22
N GLY A 70 -16.17 -1.27 -4.74
CA GLY A 70 -15.86 -0.99 -6.14
C GLY A 70 -15.69 0.51 -6.43
N HIS A 71 -15.58 1.35 -5.39
CA HIS A 71 -15.18 2.74 -5.56
C HIS A 71 -13.69 2.81 -5.89
N ILE A 72 -13.37 3.57 -6.94
CA ILE A 72 -12.02 3.83 -7.39
C ILE A 72 -11.73 5.31 -7.13
N GLN A 73 -10.69 5.59 -6.37
CA GLN A 73 -10.14 6.92 -6.19
C GLN A 73 -8.75 6.98 -6.83
N PHE A 74 -8.55 7.92 -7.75
CA PHE A 74 -7.28 8.17 -8.42
C PHE A 74 -6.81 9.57 -8.10
N THR A 75 -5.62 9.71 -7.54
CA THR A 75 -4.93 10.98 -7.33
C THR A 75 -3.77 11.07 -8.31
N ASP A 76 -3.82 12.04 -9.22
CA ASP A 76 -2.77 12.29 -10.21
C ASP A 76 -1.57 13.04 -9.60
N ARG A 77 -0.55 13.31 -10.44
CA ARG A 77 0.70 13.99 -10.03
C ARG A 77 0.51 15.45 -9.60
N SER A 78 -0.59 16.08 -9.99
CA SER A 78 -0.93 17.43 -9.52
C SER A 78 -1.64 17.43 -8.17
N GLY A 79 -1.95 16.24 -7.63
CA GLY A 79 -2.79 16.07 -6.44
C GLY A 79 -4.29 16.14 -6.73
N LYS A 80 -4.69 16.30 -7.99
CA LYS A 80 -6.10 16.27 -8.38
C LYS A 80 -6.62 14.85 -8.24
N THR A 81 -7.80 14.73 -7.63
CA THR A 81 -8.44 13.44 -7.39
C THR A 81 -9.66 13.25 -8.30
N VAL A 82 -9.77 12.05 -8.87
CA VAL A 82 -10.89 11.58 -9.69
C VAL A 82 -11.48 10.36 -9.02
N GLU A 83 -12.81 10.31 -8.96
CA GLU A 83 -13.54 9.18 -8.40
C GLU A 83 -14.41 8.52 -9.46
N LYS A 84 -14.47 7.18 -9.42
CA LYS A 84 -15.28 6.33 -10.30
C LYS A 84 -15.83 5.15 -9.52
N SER A 85 -16.82 4.49 -10.08
CA SER A 85 -17.32 3.21 -9.58
C SER A 85 -17.18 2.17 -10.67
N MET A 86 -16.63 1.00 -10.34
CA MET A 86 -16.58 -0.13 -11.25
C MET A 86 -17.86 -0.97 -11.20
N SER A 87 -18.08 -1.75 -12.25
CA SER A 87 -19.14 -2.74 -12.26
C SER A 87 -18.90 -3.84 -11.21
N GLN A 88 -19.98 -4.41 -10.68
CA GLN A 88 -19.90 -5.51 -9.71
C GLN A 88 -19.19 -6.75 -10.29
N ALA A 89 -19.36 -7.00 -11.59
CA ALA A 89 -18.69 -8.09 -12.29
C ALA A 89 -17.16 -7.89 -12.31
N ASP A 90 -16.70 -6.65 -12.57
CA ASP A 90 -15.27 -6.35 -12.55
C ASP A 90 -14.67 -6.45 -11.15
N LEU A 91 -15.40 -5.95 -10.14
CA LEU A 91 -15.00 -6.06 -8.73
C LEU A 91 -14.87 -7.51 -8.29
N ALA A 92 -15.85 -8.36 -8.62
CA ALA A 92 -15.82 -9.79 -8.28
C ALA A 92 -14.63 -10.50 -8.92
N ALA A 93 -14.38 -10.25 -10.21
CA ALA A 93 -13.23 -10.81 -10.92
C ALA A 93 -11.88 -10.32 -10.33
N LEU A 94 -11.77 -9.04 -9.96
CA LEU A 94 -10.56 -8.53 -9.29
C LEU A 94 -10.34 -9.18 -7.92
N LEU A 95 -11.39 -9.30 -7.11
CA LEU A 95 -11.35 -9.98 -5.82
C LEU A 95 -10.90 -11.43 -5.94
N GLU A 96 -11.42 -12.17 -6.93
CA GLU A 96 -11.03 -13.55 -7.19
C GLU A 96 -9.53 -13.65 -7.50
N GLN A 97 -9.04 -12.86 -8.47
CA GLN A 97 -7.62 -12.85 -8.87
C GLN A 97 -6.69 -12.45 -7.71
N ILE A 98 -7.10 -11.47 -6.89
CA ILE A 98 -6.33 -11.05 -5.71
C ILE A 98 -6.22 -12.17 -4.68
N ASN A 99 -7.29 -12.93 -4.42
CA ASN A 99 -7.25 -13.98 -3.40
C ASN A 99 -6.65 -15.29 -3.92
N ALA A 100 -6.67 -15.53 -5.24
CA ALA A 100 -6.09 -16.72 -5.87
C ALA A 100 -4.60 -16.59 -6.20
N ALA A 101 -4.03 -15.38 -6.17
CA ALA A 101 -2.64 -15.15 -6.54
C ALA A 101 -1.63 -15.86 -5.61
N ASP A 102 -0.61 -16.46 -6.19
CA ASP A 102 0.52 -17.06 -5.46
C ASP A 102 1.55 -15.98 -5.11
N TYR A 103 1.28 -15.24 -4.04
CA TYR A 103 2.19 -14.19 -3.55
C TYR A 103 3.58 -14.69 -3.13
N PRO A 104 3.73 -15.88 -2.51
CA PRO A 104 5.05 -16.48 -2.32
C PRO A 104 5.84 -16.62 -3.63
N GLN A 105 5.23 -17.15 -4.69
CA GLN A 105 5.88 -17.26 -5.99
C GLN A 105 6.21 -15.90 -6.60
N ILE A 106 5.29 -14.92 -6.55
CA ILE A 106 5.55 -13.55 -7.01
C ILE A 106 6.77 -12.95 -6.31
N ARG A 107 6.86 -13.10 -4.97
CA ARG A 107 7.99 -12.57 -4.17
C ARG A 107 9.31 -13.30 -4.40
N SER A 108 9.27 -14.53 -4.91
CA SER A 108 10.48 -15.29 -5.23
C SER A 108 11.23 -14.72 -6.44
N ASN A 109 10.54 -13.99 -7.33
CA ASN A 109 11.12 -13.37 -8.51
C ASN A 109 11.78 -12.02 -8.17
N ARG A 110 12.84 -12.06 -7.36
CA ARG A 110 13.54 -10.85 -6.89
C ARG A 110 14.28 -10.17 -8.04
N THR A 111 14.43 -8.85 -7.94
CA THR A 111 15.37 -8.12 -8.79
C THR A 111 16.74 -8.07 -8.12
N ASP A 112 17.80 -8.25 -8.90
CA ASP A 112 19.20 -8.11 -8.43
C ASP A 112 19.75 -6.70 -8.70
N GLY A 113 18.96 -5.84 -9.35
CA GLY A 113 19.35 -4.48 -9.75
C GLY A 113 18.90 -3.39 -8.79
N GLU A 114 19.40 -2.17 -9.03
CA GLU A 114 18.93 -0.97 -8.35
C GLU A 114 17.45 -0.68 -8.66
N CYS A 115 16.76 -0.04 -7.73
CA CYS A 115 15.43 0.51 -7.95
C CYS A 115 15.42 1.38 -9.21
N PRO A 116 14.39 1.29 -10.07
CA PRO A 116 14.26 2.19 -11.22
C PRO A 116 14.39 3.66 -10.85
N SER A 117 13.83 4.09 -9.71
CA SER A 117 13.95 5.47 -9.20
C SER A 117 15.38 5.94 -8.93
N ALA A 118 16.35 5.05 -8.73
CA ALA A 118 17.76 5.43 -8.59
C ALA A 118 18.35 5.98 -9.90
N SER A 119 17.72 5.70 -11.05
CA SER A 119 18.16 6.07 -12.39
C SER A 119 17.07 6.82 -13.19
N ASP A 120 16.39 7.79 -12.56
CA ASP A 120 15.27 8.57 -13.15
C ASP A 120 14.08 7.71 -13.65
N GLY A 121 14.02 6.43 -13.28
CA GLY A 121 12.94 5.52 -13.63
C GLY A 121 11.71 5.68 -12.73
N GLN A 122 10.66 4.92 -13.05
CA GLN A 122 9.41 4.89 -12.30
C GLN A 122 9.33 3.65 -11.42
N ASP A 123 9.02 3.86 -10.15
CA ASP A 123 8.71 2.83 -9.18
C ASP A 123 7.21 2.58 -9.13
N ALA A 124 6.85 1.32 -9.01
CA ALA A 124 5.49 0.83 -8.88
C ALA A 124 5.38 -0.02 -7.62
N SER A 125 4.44 0.35 -6.74
CA SER A 125 4.15 -0.36 -5.50
C SER A 125 2.67 -0.73 -5.41
N TYR A 126 2.41 -1.98 -5.08
CA TYR A 126 1.08 -2.56 -4.98
C TYR A 126 0.88 -3.10 -3.56
N THR A 127 -0.25 -2.77 -2.95
CA THR A 127 -0.74 -3.42 -1.74
C THR A 127 -2.10 -4.03 -2.02
N PHE A 128 -2.19 -5.35 -1.94
CA PHE A 128 -3.44 -6.09 -2.07
C PHE A 128 -3.94 -6.50 -0.68
N TYR A 129 -5.21 -6.24 -0.39
CA TYR A 129 -5.83 -6.58 0.89
C TYR A 129 -6.68 -7.85 0.75
N THR A 130 -6.03 -8.99 0.97
CA THR A 130 -6.63 -10.34 0.83
C THR A 130 -7.42 -10.75 2.08
N ASN A 131 -8.10 -11.89 2.02
CA ASN A 131 -8.68 -12.54 3.21
C ASN A 131 -7.64 -13.06 4.21
N GLN A 132 -6.37 -13.24 3.79
CA GLN A 132 -5.25 -13.70 4.63
C GLN A 132 -4.39 -12.56 5.18
N GLY A 133 -4.72 -11.31 4.86
CA GLY A 133 -3.94 -10.12 5.23
C GLY A 133 -3.47 -9.30 4.03
N SER A 134 -2.61 -8.32 4.27
CA SER A 134 -2.07 -7.46 3.21
C SER A 134 -0.85 -8.07 2.53
N GLN A 135 -0.76 -7.91 1.22
CA GLN A 135 0.36 -8.35 0.39
C GLN A 135 0.96 -7.13 -0.29
N SER A 136 2.17 -6.72 0.12
CA SER A 136 2.89 -5.58 -0.44
C SER A 136 3.96 -6.05 -1.41
N ILE A 137 3.97 -5.50 -2.62
CA ILE A 137 4.89 -5.85 -3.72
C ILE A 137 5.39 -4.54 -4.35
N SER A 138 6.69 -4.44 -4.61
CA SER A 138 7.31 -3.27 -5.24
C SER A 138 8.28 -3.71 -6.33
N ASN A 139 8.27 -3.01 -7.48
CA ASN A 139 9.18 -3.28 -8.59
C ASN A 139 10.67 -3.00 -8.23
N CYS A 140 10.92 -2.27 -7.15
CA CYS A 140 12.24 -2.10 -6.55
C CYS A 140 12.86 -3.39 -6.00
N ALA A 141 12.03 -4.34 -5.56
CA ALA A 141 12.50 -5.55 -4.89
C ALA A 141 12.16 -6.82 -5.67
N ILE A 142 11.16 -6.76 -6.55
CA ILE A 142 10.55 -7.90 -7.22
C ILE A 142 10.38 -7.55 -8.69
N LYS A 143 10.74 -8.46 -9.59
CA LYS A 143 10.42 -8.36 -11.01
C LYS A 143 8.94 -8.72 -11.21
N ILE A 144 8.12 -7.67 -11.37
CA ILE A 144 6.68 -7.80 -11.60
C ILE A 144 6.43 -8.21 -13.05
N ASP A 145 5.71 -9.31 -13.25
CA ASP A 145 5.16 -9.68 -14.56
C ASP A 145 3.79 -9.00 -14.74
N PRO A 146 3.63 -8.03 -15.65
CA PRO A 146 2.36 -7.34 -15.84
C PRO A 146 1.27 -8.26 -16.38
N ALA A 147 1.62 -9.38 -17.02
CA ALA A 147 0.66 -10.34 -17.54
C ALA A 147 0.15 -11.33 -16.48
N SER A 148 0.78 -11.38 -15.30
CA SER A 148 0.37 -12.31 -14.24
C SER A 148 -0.76 -11.74 -13.39
N ALA A 149 -1.56 -12.62 -12.80
CA ALA A 149 -2.47 -12.26 -11.73
C ALA A 149 -1.67 -11.75 -10.49
N PRO A 150 -2.18 -10.78 -9.72
CA PRO A 150 -3.40 -10.00 -9.96
C PRO A 150 -3.18 -8.74 -10.83
N PHE A 151 -1.96 -8.50 -11.33
CA PHE A 151 -1.56 -7.26 -11.99
C PHE A 151 -2.28 -7.02 -13.32
N ALA A 152 -2.38 -8.05 -14.17
CA ALA A 152 -3.07 -7.94 -15.45
C ALA A 152 -4.51 -7.45 -15.29
N ARG A 153 -5.25 -8.07 -14.35
CA ARG A 153 -6.64 -7.71 -14.08
C ARG A 153 -6.79 -6.30 -13.52
N LEU A 154 -5.88 -5.89 -12.63
CA LEU A 154 -5.85 -4.52 -12.14
C LEU A 154 -5.61 -3.54 -13.30
N GLN A 155 -4.65 -3.80 -14.19
CA GLN A 155 -4.34 -2.94 -15.32
C GLN A 155 -5.54 -2.79 -16.27
N GLU A 156 -6.23 -3.89 -16.60
CA GLU A 156 -7.47 -3.86 -17.40
C GLU A 156 -8.53 -2.94 -16.79
N ILE A 157 -8.73 -3.02 -15.46
CA ILE A 157 -9.70 -2.17 -14.74
C ILE A 157 -9.27 -0.71 -14.81
N LEU A 158 -8.00 -0.41 -14.52
CA LEU A 158 -7.53 0.97 -14.55
C LEU A 158 -7.66 1.58 -15.95
N SER A 159 -7.29 0.86 -17.00
CA SER A 159 -7.45 1.32 -18.39
C SER A 159 -8.91 1.51 -18.82
N ARG A 160 -9.85 0.76 -18.22
CA ARG A 160 -11.28 0.88 -18.54
C ARG A 160 -11.95 2.07 -17.85
N TYR A 161 -11.60 2.36 -16.61
CA TYR A 161 -12.33 3.32 -15.77
C TYR A 161 -11.63 4.68 -15.63
N LEU A 162 -10.31 4.72 -15.82
CA LEU A 162 -9.51 5.92 -15.62
C LEU A 162 -8.86 6.35 -16.94
N PRO A 163 -8.68 7.67 -17.16
CA PRO A 163 -7.88 8.15 -18.27
C PRO A 163 -6.45 7.63 -18.14
N GLU A 164 -5.76 7.45 -19.28
CA GLU A 164 -4.32 7.17 -19.26
C GLU A 164 -3.61 8.25 -18.44
N ALA A 165 -2.80 7.82 -17.48
CA ALA A 165 -2.02 8.74 -16.66
C ALA A 165 -1.00 9.45 -17.55
N GLN A 166 -1.27 10.73 -17.85
CA GLN A 166 -0.34 11.61 -18.54
C GLN A 166 0.86 11.98 -17.65
#